data_AF-A0A0L0RWL7-F1
#
_entry.id   AF-A0A0L0RWL7-F1
#
_cell.length_a   1.000
_cell.length_b   1.000
_cell.length_c   1.000
_cell.angle_alpha   90.00
_cell.angle_beta   90.00
_cell.angle_gamma   90.00
#
_symmetry.space_group_name_H-M   'P 1'
#
loop_
_entity.id
_entity.type
_entity.pdbx_description
1 polymer ?
#
loop_
_entity_poly.entity_id
_entity_poly.type
_entity_poly.pdbx_seq_one_letter_code
_entity_poly.pdbx_strand_id
1 'polypeptide(L)'
;MNNPMSGPMQEQQMMLNEFMDSCPFKVVTSGVMGFAFGGIFGIFMSSIDFHSTSQMLDKPMREQLRLMRKDMYKRMTGSARTFGPIGAIYSGTECVVESYRAKTDIWNSVTAGCLTGGTLALRAGPTAAVGGCVSFAAFSAAIDWYMKEREVD
;
A
#
# COMPACT_ATOMS: atom_id res chain seq x y z
N MET A 1 -13.36 22.02 -29.09
CA MET A 1 -14.24 21.52 -28.02
C MET A 1 -14.10 22.50 -26.87
N ASN A 2 -15.09 23.36 -26.67
CA ASN A 2 -15.12 24.35 -25.60
C ASN A 2 -15.33 23.61 -24.27
N ASN A 3 -14.33 23.63 -23.39
CA ASN A 3 -14.51 23.19 -22.01
C ASN A 3 -15.10 24.35 -21.19
N PRO A 4 -16.28 24.20 -20.58
CA PRO A 4 -16.83 25.21 -19.67
C PRO A 4 -16.20 25.02 -18.30
N MET A 5 -14.97 25.50 -18.13
CA MET A 5 -14.30 25.60 -16.82
C MET A 5 -13.90 27.06 -16.57
N SER A 6 -14.82 27.98 -16.80
CA SER A 6 -14.67 29.40 -16.48
C SER A 6 -15.38 29.71 -15.16
N GLY A 7 -14.64 29.72 -14.05
CA GLY A 7 -15.12 30.15 -12.73
C GLY A 7 -14.10 29.90 -11.59
N PRO A 8 -14.35 30.41 -10.37
CA PRO A 8 -13.48 30.25 -9.17
C PRO A 8 -13.21 28.79 -8.77
N MET A 9 -13.90 27.82 -9.39
CA MET A 9 -13.60 26.40 -9.26
C MET A 9 -12.23 26.00 -9.86
N GLN A 10 -11.69 26.70 -10.86
CA GLN A 10 -10.35 26.39 -11.38
C GLN A 10 -9.24 26.72 -10.36
N GLU A 11 -9.32 27.89 -9.72
CA GLU A 11 -8.40 28.24 -8.63
C GLU A 11 -8.54 27.28 -7.45
N GLN A 12 -9.77 26.90 -7.09
CA GLN A 12 -9.99 25.91 -6.04
C GLN A 12 -9.43 24.51 -6.42
N GLN A 13 -9.53 24.10 -7.67
CA GLN A 13 -8.98 22.83 -8.14
C GLN A 13 -7.46 22.84 -8.22
N MET A 14 -6.84 23.94 -8.65
CA MET A 14 -5.37 24.05 -8.64
C MET A 14 -4.82 24.03 -7.22
N MET A 15 -5.42 24.78 -6.29
CA MET A 15 -5.07 24.71 -4.88
C MET A 15 -5.26 23.31 -4.32
N LEU A 16 -6.39 22.66 -4.61
CA LEU A 16 -6.65 21.29 -4.17
C LEU A 16 -5.63 20.30 -4.73
N ASN A 17 -5.29 20.38 -6.02
CA ASN A 17 -4.30 19.51 -6.64
C ASN A 17 -2.92 19.71 -6.01
N GLU A 18 -2.52 20.95 -5.72
CA GLU A 18 -1.26 21.25 -5.04
C GLU A 18 -1.22 20.64 -3.62
N PHE A 19 -2.35 20.68 -2.89
CA PHE A 19 -2.48 19.95 -1.62
C PHE A 19 -2.40 18.43 -1.81
N MET A 20 -3.06 17.89 -2.83
CA MET A 20 -3.07 16.45 -3.11
C MET A 20 -1.69 15.95 -3.57
N ASP A 21 -0.92 16.80 -4.23
CA ASP A 21 0.43 16.48 -4.72
C ASP A 21 1.51 16.57 -3.63
N SER A 22 1.17 17.17 -2.49
CA SER A 22 2.12 17.27 -1.38
C SER A 22 2.54 15.88 -0.86
N CYS A 23 3.85 15.68 -0.66
CA CYS A 23 4.41 14.43 -0.12
C CYS A 23 3.70 13.91 1.14
N PRO A 24 3.41 14.72 2.19
CA PRO A 24 2.72 14.21 3.37
C PRO A 24 1.32 13.69 3.03
N PHE A 25 0.61 14.34 2.10
CA PHE A 25 -0.70 13.90 1.68
C PHE A 25 -0.63 12.56 0.91
N LYS A 26 0.30 12.43 -0.05
CA LYS A 26 0.55 11.16 -0.77
C LYS A 26 0.91 10.02 0.19
N VAL A 27 1.76 10.26 1.18
CA VAL A 27 2.16 9.27 2.19
C VAL A 27 0.99 8.83 3.05
N VAL A 28 0.18 9.77 3.53
CA VAL A 28 -0.98 9.44 4.38
C VAL A 28 -2.03 8.68 3.59
N THR A 29 -2.36 9.14 2.38
CA THR A 29 -3.38 8.49 1.54
C THR A 29 -2.96 7.09 1.10
N SER A 30 -1.73 6.92 0.61
CA SER A 30 -1.18 5.60 0.26
C SER A 30 -1.10 4.66 1.47
N GLY A 31 -0.72 5.17 2.64
CA GLY A 31 -0.72 4.40 3.88
C GLY A 31 -2.12 3.95 4.30
N VAL A 32 -3.12 4.83 4.20
CA VAL A 32 -4.53 4.49 4.49
C VAL A 32 -5.07 3.48 3.48
N MET A 33 -4.79 3.66 2.18
CA MET A 33 -5.19 2.70 1.15
C MET A 33 -4.55 1.33 1.38
N GLY A 34 -3.24 1.30 1.69
CA GLY A 34 -2.53 0.06 2.04
C GLY A 34 -3.10 -0.61 3.30
N PHE A 35 -3.44 0.18 4.32
CA PHE A 35 -4.05 -0.34 5.55
C PHE A 35 -5.43 -0.94 5.28
N ALA A 36 -6.27 -0.25 4.50
CA ALA A 36 -7.60 -0.74 4.13
C ALA A 36 -7.51 -2.03 3.31
N PHE A 37 -6.64 -2.05 2.29
CA PHE A 37 -6.38 -3.23 1.48
C PHE A 37 -5.89 -4.40 2.34
N GLY A 38 -4.93 -4.16 3.23
CA GLY A 38 -4.44 -5.16 4.17
C GLY A 38 -5.53 -5.68 5.12
N GLY A 39 -6.44 -4.80 5.57
CA GLY A 39 -7.58 -5.20 6.39
C GLY A 39 -8.54 -6.14 5.67
N ILE A 40 -8.93 -5.79 4.45
CA ILE A 40 -9.80 -6.62 3.60
C ILE A 40 -9.12 -7.96 3.30
N PHE A 41 -7.84 -7.92 2.90
CA PHE A 41 -7.05 -9.12 2.65
C PHE A 41 -6.93 -10.02 3.89
N GLY A 42 -6.74 -9.44 5.07
CA GLY A 42 -6.63 -10.18 6.33
C GLY A 42 -7.94 -10.85 6.75
N ILE A 43 -9.08 -10.20 6.50
CA ILE A 43 -10.41 -10.81 6.69
C ILE A 43 -10.61 -11.94 5.68
N PHE A 44 -10.31 -11.72 4.40
CA PHE A 44 -10.46 -12.75 3.38
C PHE A 44 -9.61 -13.98 3.69
N MET A 45 -8.34 -13.79 4.06
CA MET A 45 -7.45 -14.89 4.43
C MET A 45 -7.91 -15.63 5.69
N SER A 46 -8.61 -14.94 6.61
CA SER A 46 -9.21 -15.59 7.78
C SER A 46 -10.31 -16.59 7.42
N SER A 47 -11.00 -16.38 6.30
CA SER A 47 -12.08 -17.26 5.82
C SER A 47 -11.56 -18.57 5.22
N ILE A 48 -10.32 -18.58 4.72
CA ILE A 48 -9.72 -19.75 4.04
C ILE A 48 -8.99 -20.66 5.04
N ASP A 49 -8.64 -20.15 6.23
CA ASP A 49 -7.87 -20.93 7.20
C ASP A 49 -8.73 -21.93 7.98
N PHE A 50 -8.87 -23.13 7.41
CA PHE A 50 -9.63 -24.25 7.95
C PHE A 50 -9.12 -24.77 9.31
N HIS A 51 -7.87 -24.47 9.69
CA HIS A 51 -7.28 -24.97 10.93
C HIS A 51 -7.84 -24.27 12.18
N SER A 52 -8.21 -23.00 12.05
CA SER A 52 -8.92 -22.27 13.12
C SER A 52 -10.38 -22.70 13.27
N THR A 53 -11.02 -23.19 12.20
CA THR A 53 -12.47 -23.45 12.18
C THR A 53 -12.86 -24.71 12.95
N SER A 54 -12.00 -25.73 12.98
CA SER A 54 -12.27 -27.01 13.66
C SER A 54 -12.30 -26.88 15.19
N GLN A 55 -11.46 -26.03 15.79
CA GLN A 55 -11.47 -25.76 17.24
C GLN A 55 -12.62 -24.82 17.66
N MET A 56 -13.22 -24.10 16.73
CA MET A 56 -14.30 -23.14 16.97
C MET A 56 -15.68 -23.78 17.01
N LEU A 57 -15.82 -24.98 16.46
CA LEU A 57 -17.11 -25.64 16.23
C LEU A 57 -17.74 -26.23 17.50
N ASP A 58 -16.92 -26.46 18.54
CA ASP A 58 -17.33 -27.16 19.77
C ASP A 58 -17.88 -26.22 20.87
N LYS A 59 -17.99 -24.91 20.59
CA LYS A 59 -18.48 -23.88 21.53
C LYS A 59 -19.91 -23.42 21.18
N PRO A 60 -20.69 -22.95 22.18
CA PRO A 60 -22.02 -22.39 21.90
C PRO A 60 -21.94 -21.20 20.93
N MET A 61 -22.94 -21.05 20.06
CA MET A 61 -22.98 -20.04 18.98
C MET A 61 -22.58 -18.62 19.41
N ARG A 62 -22.95 -18.20 20.63
CA ARG A 62 -22.57 -16.87 21.17
C ARG A 62 -21.08 -16.73 21.46
N GLU A 63 -20.42 -17.80 21.89
CA GLU A 63 -18.99 -17.82 22.19
C GLU A 63 -18.17 -18.03 20.93
N GLN A 64 -18.66 -18.85 20.01
CA GLN A 64 -18.14 -19.01 18.65
C GLN A 64 -18.10 -17.68 17.90
N LEU A 65 -19.19 -16.89 17.92
CA LEU A 65 -19.20 -15.58 17.26
C LEU A 65 -18.19 -14.59 17.88
N ARG A 66 -17.98 -14.66 19.20
CA ARG A 66 -17.01 -13.79 19.89
C ARG A 66 -15.58 -14.17 19.55
N LEU A 67 -15.26 -15.45 19.52
CA LEU A 67 -13.93 -15.92 19.13
C LEU A 67 -13.67 -15.62 17.65
N MET A 68 -14.63 -15.93 16.76
CA MET A 68 -14.54 -15.63 15.33
C MET A 68 -14.28 -14.15 15.10
N ARG A 69 -15.03 -13.26 15.76
CA ARG A 69 -14.80 -11.81 15.66
C ARG A 69 -13.42 -11.39 16.17
N LYS A 70 -12.93 -11.99 17.27
CA LYS A 70 -11.59 -11.70 17.81
C LYS A 70 -10.49 -12.15 16.85
N ASP A 71 -10.63 -13.32 16.25
CA ASP A 71 -9.65 -13.89 15.33
C ASP A 71 -9.64 -13.15 13.99
N MET A 72 -10.82 -12.85 13.45
CA MET A 72 -10.96 -11.98 12.28
C MET A 72 -10.30 -10.63 12.54
N TYR A 73 -10.56 -10.01 13.70
CA TYR A 73 -9.94 -8.73 14.06
C TYR A 73 -8.42 -8.84 14.18
N LYS A 74 -7.89 -9.90 14.81
CA LYS A 74 -6.45 -10.12 14.95
C LYS A 74 -5.76 -10.30 13.59
N ARG A 75 -6.38 -11.06 12.68
CA ARG A 75 -5.86 -11.27 11.31
C ARG A 75 -5.97 -10.01 10.46
N MET A 76 -7.12 -9.33 10.50
CA MET A 76 -7.34 -8.03 9.85
C MET A 76 -6.27 -7.02 10.29
N THR A 77 -6.10 -6.82 11.60
CA THR A 77 -5.14 -5.85 12.14
C THR A 77 -3.69 -6.24 11.88
N GLY A 78 -3.35 -7.54 11.94
CA GLY A 78 -2.01 -8.03 11.61
C GLY A 78 -1.64 -7.75 10.14
N SER A 79 -2.57 -8.03 9.23
CA SER A 79 -2.39 -7.78 7.80
C SER A 79 -2.34 -6.28 7.50
N ALA A 80 -3.27 -5.49 8.04
CA ALA A 80 -3.32 -4.04 7.85
C ALA A 80 -2.03 -3.34 8.35
N ARG A 81 -1.45 -3.80 9.47
CA ARG A 81 -0.16 -3.32 10.00
C ARG A 81 1.04 -3.67 9.13
N THR A 82 0.90 -4.61 8.21
CA THR A 82 1.95 -4.96 7.24
C THR A 82 1.84 -4.09 6.00
N PHE A 83 0.65 -3.97 5.42
CA PHE A 83 0.45 -3.23 4.16
C PHE A 83 0.41 -1.71 4.30
N GLY A 84 -0.07 -1.17 5.43
CA GLY A 84 -0.10 0.27 5.66
C GLY A 84 1.29 0.92 5.59
N PRO A 85 2.29 0.43 6.35
CA PRO A 85 3.65 0.95 6.27
C PRO A 85 4.31 0.75 4.92
N ILE A 86 4.00 -0.34 4.19
CA ILE A 86 4.52 -0.56 2.83
C ILE A 86 4.09 0.58 1.91
N GLY A 87 2.80 0.91 1.88
CA GLY A 87 2.28 2.02 1.06
C GLY A 87 2.89 3.36 1.45
N ALA A 88 2.94 3.65 2.75
CA ALA A 88 3.48 4.91 3.26
C ALA A 88 4.97 5.11 2.94
N ILE A 89 5.81 4.07 3.13
CA ILE A 89 7.24 4.14 2.85
C ILE A 89 7.50 4.21 1.35
N TYR A 90 6.73 3.46 0.54
CA TYR A 90 6.85 3.49 -0.91
C TYR A 90 6.58 4.89 -1.47
N SER A 91 5.39 5.45 -1.22
CA SER A 91 5.06 6.79 -1.73
C SER A 91 5.91 7.89 -1.11
N GLY A 92 6.37 7.71 0.14
CA GLY A 92 7.27 8.66 0.78
C GLY A 92 8.66 8.68 0.15
N THR A 93 9.24 7.50 -0.10
CA THR A 93 10.55 7.38 -0.75
C THR A 93 10.50 7.89 -2.19
N GLU A 94 9.45 7.56 -2.93
CA GLU A 94 9.21 8.09 -4.26
C GLU A 94 9.15 9.62 -4.26
N CYS A 95 8.33 10.22 -3.40
CA CYS A 95 8.18 11.67 -3.34
C CYS A 95 9.47 12.39 -2.95
N VAL A 96 10.28 11.82 -2.05
CA VAL A 96 11.59 12.37 -1.68
C VAL A 96 12.57 12.29 -2.85
N VAL A 97 12.62 11.17 -3.56
CA VAL A 97 13.51 10.99 -4.72
C VAL A 97 13.09 11.92 -5.87
N GLU A 98 11.80 12.03 -6.12
CA GLU A 98 11.23 12.92 -7.13
C GLU A 98 11.50 14.39 -6.80
N SER A 99 11.29 14.80 -5.54
CA SER A 99 11.61 16.16 -5.07
C SER A 99 13.11 16.49 -5.20
N TYR A 100 13.98 15.49 -5.06
CA TYR A 100 15.43 15.69 -5.19
C TYR A 100 15.90 15.73 -6.66
N ARG A 101 15.36 14.87 -7.53
CA ARG A 101 15.80 14.74 -8.93
C ARG A 101 14.99 15.59 -9.92
N ALA A 102 13.82 16.08 -9.52
CA ALA A 102 12.86 16.81 -10.35
C ALA A 102 12.53 16.08 -11.68
N LYS A 103 12.51 14.74 -11.65
CA LYS A 103 12.19 13.88 -12.79
C LYS A 103 11.39 12.67 -12.32
N THR A 104 10.41 12.27 -13.13
CA THR A 104 9.59 11.06 -12.95
C THR A 104 10.05 9.99 -13.95
N ASP A 105 10.91 9.08 -13.48
CA ASP A 105 11.46 7.99 -14.27
C ASP A 105 11.28 6.65 -13.54
N ILE A 106 11.32 5.54 -14.28
CA ILE A 106 11.24 4.16 -13.75
C ILE A 106 12.24 3.88 -12.61
N TRP A 107 13.38 4.59 -12.60
CA TRP A 107 14.38 4.48 -11.55
C TRP A 107 13.88 4.96 -10.19
N ASN A 108 12.93 5.89 -10.14
CA ASN A 108 12.32 6.34 -8.89
C ASN A 108 11.48 5.20 -8.30
N SER A 109 10.63 4.57 -9.11
CA SER A 109 9.78 3.44 -8.75
C SER A 109 10.61 2.24 -8.26
N VAL A 110 11.69 1.92 -8.98
CA VAL A 110 12.64 0.84 -8.61
C VAL A 110 13.36 1.13 -7.30
N THR A 111 13.84 2.36 -7.12
CA THR A 111 14.57 2.76 -5.90
C THR A 111 13.64 2.79 -4.70
N ALA A 112 12.43 3.33 -4.85
CA ALA A 112 11.38 3.34 -3.83
C ALA A 112 10.96 1.92 -3.45
N GLY A 113 10.82 1.03 -4.44
CA GLY A 113 10.56 -0.39 -4.24
C GLY A 113 11.68 -1.06 -3.42
N CYS A 114 12.93 -0.94 -3.86
CA CYS A 114 14.07 -1.52 -3.15
C CYS A 114 14.19 -1.00 -1.72
N LEU A 115 14.06 0.32 -1.51
CA LEU A 115 14.16 0.92 -0.17
C LEU A 115 13.02 0.46 0.73
N THR A 116 11.79 0.41 0.23
CA THR A 116 10.65 -0.11 0.99
C THR A 116 10.85 -1.58 1.36
N GLY A 117 11.13 -2.44 0.38
CA GLY A 117 11.33 -3.87 0.62
C GLY A 117 12.52 -4.17 1.52
N GLY A 118 13.63 -3.44 1.31
CA GLY A 118 14.84 -3.54 2.13
C GLY A 118 14.58 -3.11 3.57
N THR A 119 14.03 -1.90 3.79
CA THR A 119 13.80 -1.34 5.13
C THR A 119 12.85 -2.19 5.97
N LEU A 120 11.78 -2.73 5.39
CA LEU A 120 10.87 -3.63 6.11
C LEU A 120 11.54 -4.95 6.50
N ALA A 121 12.45 -5.47 5.67
CA ALA A 121 13.10 -6.75 5.89
C ALA A 121 14.40 -6.65 6.70
N LEU A 122 14.91 -5.44 6.99
CA LEU A 122 16.13 -5.24 7.80
C LEU A 122 16.11 -6.00 9.14
N ARG A 123 14.96 -5.98 9.81
CA ARG A 123 14.74 -6.66 11.10
C ARG A 123 14.76 -8.19 11.01
N ALA A 124 14.60 -8.76 9.82
CA ALA A 124 14.71 -10.20 9.58
C ALA A 124 16.15 -10.63 9.19
N GLY A 125 17.08 -9.69 9.06
CA GLY A 125 18.48 -9.94 8.73
C GLY A 125 18.90 -9.42 7.34
N PRO A 126 20.21 -9.37 7.05
CA PRO A 126 20.73 -8.78 5.81
C PRO A 126 20.35 -9.55 4.55
N THR A 127 20.27 -10.88 4.62
CA THR A 127 19.83 -11.72 3.50
C THR A 127 18.37 -11.47 3.15
N ALA A 128 17.51 -11.31 4.16
CA ALA A 128 16.12 -10.94 3.99
C ALA A 128 15.99 -9.52 3.41
N ALA A 129 16.83 -8.57 3.84
CA ALA A 129 16.85 -7.21 3.30
C ALA A 129 17.20 -7.17 1.81
N VAL A 130 18.20 -7.95 1.37
CA VAL A 130 18.54 -8.07 -0.05
C VAL A 130 17.41 -8.71 -0.84
N GLY A 131 16.83 -9.81 -0.33
CA GLY A 131 15.68 -10.45 -0.97
C GLY A 131 14.46 -9.51 -1.07
N GLY A 132 14.18 -8.76 -0.01
CA GLY A 132 13.14 -7.75 0.03
C GLY A 132 13.36 -6.61 -0.97
N CYS A 133 14.58 -6.08 -1.03
CA CYS A 133 14.93 -5.06 -2.02
C CYS A 133 14.74 -5.57 -3.46
N VAL A 134 15.30 -6.74 -3.80
CA VAL A 134 15.24 -7.28 -5.16
C VAL A 134 13.79 -7.55 -5.59
N SER A 135 13.00 -8.17 -4.71
CA SER A 135 11.59 -8.51 -5.01
C SER A 135 10.73 -7.27 -5.20
N PHE A 136 10.81 -6.29 -4.29
CA PHE A 136 10.03 -5.05 -4.43
C PHE A 136 10.52 -4.19 -5.59
N ALA A 137 11.83 -4.12 -5.84
CA ALA A 137 12.38 -3.43 -7.00
C ALA A 137 11.86 -4.02 -8.33
N ALA A 138 11.89 -5.35 -8.44
CA ALA A 138 11.39 -6.05 -9.62
C ALA A 138 9.88 -5.85 -9.81
N PHE A 139 9.10 -5.93 -8.72
CA PHE A 139 7.66 -5.71 -8.77
C PHE A 139 7.32 -4.27 -9.19
N SER A 140 7.98 -3.26 -8.59
CA SER A 140 7.79 -1.86 -8.96
C SER A 140 8.19 -1.60 -10.41
N ALA A 141 9.31 -2.17 -10.89
CA ALA A 141 9.71 -2.06 -12.29
C ALA A 141 8.65 -2.64 -13.24
N ALA A 142 8.09 -3.81 -12.91
CA ALA A 142 7.09 -4.47 -13.73
C ALA A 142 5.79 -3.68 -13.81
N ILE A 143 5.34 -3.10 -12.70
CA ILE A 143 4.13 -2.27 -12.66
C ILE A 143 4.35 -0.97 -13.45
N ASP A 144 5.48 -0.29 -13.27
CA ASP A 144 5.82 0.95 -13.98
C ASP A 144 5.90 0.71 -15.50
N TRP A 145 6.55 -0.39 -15.90
CA TRP A 145 6.60 -0.82 -17.30
C TRP A 145 5.21 -1.10 -17.86
N TYR A 146 4.38 -1.89 -17.16
CA TYR A 146 3.03 -2.20 -17.59
C TYR A 146 2.13 -0.95 -17.73
N MET A 147 2.22 -0.01 -16.80
CA MET A 147 1.44 1.24 -16.87
C MET A 147 1.88 2.11 -18.05
N LYS A 148 3.19 2.22 -18.27
CA LYS A 148 3.76 3.02 -19.36
C LYS A 148 3.40 2.49 -20.74
N GLU A 149 3.33 1.15 -20.91
CA GLU A 149 2.87 0.56 -22.17
C GLU A 149 1.43 0.93 -22.49
N ARG A 150 0.56 1.01 -21.47
CA ARG A 150 -0.85 1.34 -21.64
C ARG A 150 -1.13 2.82 -21.90
N GLU A 151 -0.14 3.70 -21.74
CA GLU A 151 -0.26 5.11 -22.13
C GLU A 151 0.06 5.37 -23.61
N VAL A 152 0.63 4.37 -24.30
CA VAL A 152 1.00 4.48 -25.73
C VAL A 152 -0.12 3.96 -26.65
N ASP A 153 -1.11 3.24 -26.09
CA ASP A 153 -2.33 2.74 -26.78
C ASP A 153 -3.54 3.68 -26.57
#